data_AF-A0A4V6M1Q0-F1
#
_entry.id   AF-A0A4V6M1Q0-F1
#
_cell.length_a   1.000
_cell.length_b   1.000
_cell.length_c   1.000
_cell.angle_alpha   90.00
_cell.angle_beta   90.00
_cell.angle_gamma   90.00
#
_symmetry.space_group_name_H-M   'P 1'
#
loop_
_entity.id
_entity.type
_entity.pdbx_description
1 polymer ?
#
loop_
_entity_poly.entity_id
_entity_poly.type
_entity_poly.pdbx_seq_one_letter_code
_entity_poly.pdbx_strand_id
1 'polypeptide(L)'
;MLTSLLVAAAVAAPAAPVPKDAAPHVTGPAPRVVAAKAEPSGGVWVTAHVYQKQKVQQNFFVVENGKQVMKTQEVEQVTSQYVRKSLADFGGNFATADGTPLSAEAATQRVKDGATLLVTADGKPVDAGWLRTVHGDTVVMTADGLGEAYFVCGHDPYPSTPSPRLVLLAADDKGEVRVPVNPNPNVNGVYYGGKARFRGNANIMIEGDAMIGGAPAVADPGTPAGADGKKPLTDLKFDAYDVTGKLVNKGEALERLKAGGMVIVAGDYRFPDANYLKAFRDDVLVIVSPELVFQPGQPNPFDRATAKPGAPAAKPVPVAQPAIQIAPAIAAPAVIKRVQVQQIEK
;
A
#
# COMPACT_ATOMS: atom_id res chain seq x y z
N MET A 1 -54.55 -32.42 -32.83
CA MET A 1 -53.84 -31.28 -32.24
C MET A 1 -53.25 -31.75 -30.91
N LEU A 2 -51.94 -32.01 -30.86
CA LEU A 2 -51.24 -32.46 -29.67
C LEU A 2 -50.45 -31.27 -29.09
N THR A 3 -50.91 -30.79 -27.95
CA THR A 3 -50.28 -29.72 -27.18
C THR A 3 -49.14 -30.35 -26.37
N SER A 4 -47.93 -30.34 -26.91
CA SER A 4 -46.74 -30.82 -26.21
C SER A 4 -46.34 -29.84 -25.11
N LEU A 5 -46.52 -30.26 -23.86
CA LEU A 5 -46.09 -29.55 -22.65
C LEU A 5 -44.55 -29.69 -22.53
N LEU A 6 -43.81 -28.68 -22.97
CA LEU A 6 -42.39 -28.57 -22.67
C LEU A 6 -42.22 -28.17 -21.19
N VAL A 7 -42.03 -29.18 -20.34
CA VAL A 7 -41.55 -28.98 -18.97
C VAL A 7 -40.09 -28.55 -19.07
N ALA A 8 -39.85 -27.24 -19.02
CA ALA A 8 -38.52 -26.69 -18.84
C ALA A 8 -38.04 -27.07 -17.43
N ALA A 9 -37.30 -28.16 -17.33
CA ALA A 9 -36.49 -28.45 -16.16
C ALA A 9 -35.41 -27.36 -16.08
N ALA A 10 -35.71 -26.28 -15.36
CA ALA A 10 -34.70 -25.35 -14.91
C ALA A 10 -33.76 -26.12 -13.99
N VAL A 11 -32.67 -26.63 -14.55
CA VAL A 11 -31.57 -27.20 -13.80
C VAL A 11 -31.03 -26.06 -12.95
N ALA A 12 -31.45 -26.02 -11.68
CA ALA A 12 -30.87 -25.12 -10.70
C ALA A 12 -29.39 -25.49 -10.58
N ALA A 13 -28.53 -24.76 -11.29
CA ALA A 13 -27.10 -24.84 -11.04
C ALA A 13 -26.91 -24.54 -9.55
N PRO A 14 -26.14 -25.36 -8.81
CA PRO A 14 -25.87 -25.11 -7.40
C PRO A 14 -25.30 -23.70 -7.28
N ALA A 15 -25.99 -22.84 -6.52
CA ALA A 15 -25.52 -21.48 -6.27
C ALA A 15 -24.10 -21.55 -5.72
N ALA A 16 -23.20 -20.71 -6.24
CA ALA A 16 -21.82 -20.64 -5.75
C ALA A 16 -21.85 -20.41 -4.22
N PRO A 17 -20.99 -21.09 -3.44
CA PRO A 17 -20.95 -20.88 -2.00
C PRO A 17 -20.75 -19.39 -1.70
N VAL A 18 -21.67 -18.81 -0.92
CA VAL A 18 -21.54 -17.43 -0.45
C VAL A 18 -20.29 -17.35 0.44
N PRO A 19 -19.41 -16.35 0.25
CA PRO A 19 -18.24 -16.16 1.11
C PRO A 19 -18.66 -16.07 2.59
N LYS A 20 -17.90 -16.70 3.50
CA LYS A 20 -18.24 -16.69 4.94
C LYS A 20 -18.19 -15.30 5.56
N ASP A 21 -17.56 -14.38 4.85
CA ASP A 21 -17.34 -12.99 5.17
C ASP A 21 -18.16 -12.07 4.25
N ALA A 22 -19.24 -12.57 3.64
CA ALA A 22 -20.18 -11.72 2.93
C ALA A 22 -20.75 -10.62 3.84
N ALA A 23 -20.71 -9.37 3.35
CA ALA A 23 -21.16 -8.16 4.03
C ALA A 23 -20.56 -7.89 5.43
N PRO A 24 -19.23 -7.94 5.62
CA PRO A 24 -18.65 -7.57 6.89
C PRO A 24 -18.72 -6.04 7.00
N HIS A 25 -19.37 -5.52 8.04
CA HIS A 25 -19.25 -4.11 8.38
C HIS A 25 -17.86 -3.87 8.97
N VAL A 26 -16.86 -3.74 8.12
CA VAL A 26 -15.49 -3.40 8.52
C VAL A 26 -15.32 -1.91 8.66
N THR A 27 -14.57 -1.52 9.68
CA THR A 27 -14.11 -0.16 9.90
C THR A 27 -12.60 -0.05 9.72
N GLY A 28 -12.11 1.17 9.51
CA GLY A 28 -10.69 1.43 9.29
C GLY A 28 -10.15 0.90 7.95
N PRO A 29 -8.85 1.12 7.70
CA PRO A 29 -8.16 0.60 6.52
C PRO A 29 -7.89 -0.91 6.65
N ALA A 30 -7.73 -1.59 5.52
CA ALA A 30 -7.31 -2.98 5.52
C ALA A 30 -5.85 -3.11 6.05
N PRO A 31 -5.52 -4.17 6.79
CA PRO A 31 -4.13 -4.44 7.15
C PRO A 31 -3.29 -4.72 5.91
N ARG A 32 -2.01 -4.35 5.96
CA ARG A 32 -1.01 -4.67 4.95
C ARG A 32 -0.47 -6.08 5.20
N VAL A 33 -0.36 -6.89 4.16
CA VAL A 33 0.31 -8.19 4.24
C VAL A 33 1.81 -7.95 4.18
N VAL A 34 2.58 -8.55 5.08
CA VAL A 34 4.03 -8.44 5.11
C VAL A 34 4.61 -9.84 5.19
N ALA A 35 5.44 -10.17 4.23
CA ALA A 35 6.28 -11.35 4.31
C ALA A 35 7.59 -10.95 4.99
N ALA A 36 7.59 -11.08 6.31
CA ALA A 36 8.82 -11.07 7.08
C ALA A 36 9.36 -12.51 7.12
N LYS A 37 10.65 -12.68 6.85
CA LYS A 37 11.32 -13.98 6.95
C LYS A 37 12.54 -13.84 7.85
N ALA A 38 12.84 -14.91 8.57
CA ALA A 38 14.07 -14.99 9.33
C ALA A 38 15.28 -15.06 8.39
N GLU A 39 16.28 -14.24 8.65
CA GLU A 39 17.60 -14.40 8.06
C GLU A 39 18.31 -15.62 8.65
N PRO A 40 19.40 -16.11 8.02
CA PRO A 40 20.21 -17.21 8.57
C PRO A 40 20.73 -16.93 10.00
N SER A 41 20.89 -15.65 10.37
CA SER A 41 21.24 -15.21 11.72
C SER A 41 20.12 -15.41 12.75
N GLY A 42 18.91 -15.76 12.30
CA GLY A 42 17.71 -15.78 13.12
C GLY A 42 17.12 -14.39 13.38
N GLY A 43 17.56 -13.34 12.69
CA GLY A 43 16.91 -12.02 12.76
C GLY A 43 15.65 -11.98 11.88
N VAL A 44 14.54 -11.42 12.39
CA VAL A 44 13.35 -11.11 11.59
C VAL A 44 13.32 -9.63 11.33
N TRP A 45 13.32 -9.23 10.06
CA TRP A 45 13.36 -7.84 9.64
C TRP A 45 12.14 -7.49 8.80
N VAL A 46 11.56 -6.33 9.06
CA VAL A 46 10.61 -5.69 8.15
C VAL A 46 11.39 -4.67 7.34
N THR A 47 11.40 -4.88 6.03
CA THR A 47 12.10 -4.05 5.07
C THR A 47 11.09 -3.33 4.17
N ALA A 48 11.12 -2.00 4.15
CA ALA A 48 10.20 -1.20 3.36
C ALA A 48 10.81 0.14 2.93
N HIS A 49 10.20 0.75 1.93
CA HIS A 49 10.38 2.15 1.59
C HIS A 49 9.21 2.95 2.16
N VAL A 50 9.49 3.94 3.00
CA VAL A 50 8.49 4.89 3.49
C VAL A 50 8.64 6.17 2.70
N TYR A 51 7.56 6.59 2.06
CA TYR A 51 7.54 7.82 1.29
C TYR A 51 7.17 8.99 2.19
N GLN A 52 7.97 10.06 2.17
CA GLN A 52 7.72 11.26 2.97
C GLN A 52 7.84 12.50 2.11
N LYS A 53 6.89 13.42 2.26
CA LYS A 53 7.01 14.76 1.70
C LYS A 53 8.05 15.54 2.50
N GLN A 54 9.11 15.96 1.83
CA GLN A 54 10.17 16.78 2.40
C GLN A 54 10.29 18.07 1.60
N LYS A 55 10.50 19.18 2.31
CA LYS A 55 10.82 20.47 1.70
C LYS A 55 12.29 20.43 1.30
N VAL A 56 12.54 20.42 -0.01
CA VAL A 56 13.90 20.38 -0.57
C VAL A 56 14.15 21.70 -1.30
N GLN A 57 15.33 22.28 -1.09
CA GLN A 57 15.78 23.43 -1.87
C GLN A 57 16.23 22.97 -3.25
N GLN A 58 15.52 23.41 -4.29
CA GLN A 58 15.92 23.18 -5.68
C GLN A 58 16.46 24.48 -6.27
N ASN A 59 17.64 24.38 -6.89
CA ASN A 59 18.22 25.46 -7.67
C ASN A 59 17.80 25.30 -9.13
N PHE A 60 17.24 26.35 -9.73
CA PHE A 60 16.95 26.39 -11.16
C PHE A 60 17.39 27.72 -11.76
N PHE A 61 17.70 27.70 -13.05
CA PHE A 61 18.04 28.91 -13.79
C PHE A 61 16.78 29.55 -14.36
N VAL A 62 16.61 30.84 -14.11
CA VAL A 62 15.60 31.68 -14.76
C VAL A 62 16.33 32.69 -15.65
N VAL A 63 15.82 32.93 -16.86
CA VAL A 63 16.33 34.02 -17.70
C VAL A 63 15.66 35.30 -17.27
N GLU A 64 16.42 36.21 -16.66
CA GLU A 64 15.96 37.54 -16.27
C GLU A 64 16.81 38.57 -17.02
N ASN A 65 16.16 39.44 -17.80
CA ASN A 65 16.82 40.46 -18.62
C ASN A 65 17.90 39.89 -19.57
N GLY A 66 17.62 38.74 -20.19
CA GLY A 66 18.56 38.08 -21.11
C GLY A 66 19.77 37.41 -20.44
N LYS A 67 19.85 37.42 -19.11
CA LYS A 67 20.90 36.72 -18.35
C LYS A 67 20.30 35.54 -17.58
N GLN A 68 20.97 34.38 -17.61
CA GLN A 68 20.61 33.26 -16.74
C GLN A 68 21.00 33.59 -15.29
N VAL A 69 20.02 33.56 -14.40
CA VAL A 69 20.17 33.79 -12.96
C VAL A 69 19.75 32.51 -12.24
N MET A 70 20.61 32.00 -11.36
CA MET A 70 20.26 30.86 -10.50
C MET A 70 19.36 31.33 -9.37
N LYS A 71 18.19 30.71 -9.22
CA LYS A 71 17.24 30.93 -8.12
C LYS A 71 17.08 29.65 -7.32
N THR A 72 16.90 29.80 -6.02
CA THR A 72 16.57 28.70 -5.11
C THR A 72 15.09 28.79 -4.74
N GLN A 73 14.36 27.69 -4.87
CA GLN A 73 12.99 27.58 -4.39
C GLN A 73 12.85 26.34 -3.51
N GLU A 74 12.08 26.49 -2.45
CA GLU A 74 11.65 25.36 -1.64
C GLU A 74 10.50 24.65 -2.35
N VAL A 75 10.70 23.39 -2.71
CA VAL A 75 9.69 22.55 -3.36
C VAL A 75 9.42 21.36 -2.44
N GLU A 76 8.13 21.04 -2.27
CA GLU A 76 7.75 19.78 -1.62
C GLU A 76 8.06 18.62 -2.57
N GLN A 77 8.98 17.77 -2.17
CA GLN A 77 9.38 16.59 -2.91
C GLN A 77 9.04 15.33 -2.10
N VAL A 78 8.42 14.35 -2.75
CA VAL A 78 8.26 13.02 -2.15
C VAL A 78 9.61 12.31 -2.22
N THR A 79 10.17 12.00 -1.06
CA THR A 79 11.42 11.25 -0.91
C THR A 79 11.12 9.85 -0.39
N SER A 80 11.95 8.88 -0.76
CA SER A 80 11.84 7.50 -0.26
C SER A 80 12.91 7.28 0.81
N GLN A 81 12.49 6.86 2.00
CA GLN A 81 13.38 6.43 3.07
C GLN A 81 13.35 4.92 3.18
N TYR A 82 14.51 4.29 3.07
CA TYR A 82 14.65 2.85 3.33
C TYR A 82 14.60 2.59 4.84
N VAL A 83 13.71 1.68 5.24
CA VAL A 83 13.54 1.21 6.60
C VAL A 83 13.83 -0.28 6.64
N ARG A 84 14.74 -0.69 7.52
CA ARG A 84 14.98 -2.09 7.90
C ARG A 84 15.10 -2.14 9.41
N LYS A 85 14.09 -2.72 10.05
CA LYS A 85 13.95 -2.75 11.52
C LYS A 85 13.49 -4.13 11.97
N SER A 86 13.92 -4.55 13.16
CA SER A 86 13.34 -5.74 13.77
C SER A 86 11.90 -5.43 14.20
N LEU A 87 11.11 -6.47 14.52
CA LEU A 87 9.74 -6.26 15.01
C LEU A 87 9.73 -5.39 16.28
N ALA A 88 10.65 -5.65 17.23
CA ALA A 88 10.74 -4.89 18.48
C ALA A 88 11.07 -3.40 18.26
N ASP A 89 11.87 -3.07 17.25
CA ASP A 89 12.32 -1.69 16.96
C ASP A 89 11.21 -0.78 16.42
N PHE A 90 10.03 -1.33 16.09
CA PHE A 90 8.86 -0.53 15.74
C PHE A 90 8.13 0.03 16.97
N GLY A 91 8.41 -0.47 18.18
CA GLY A 91 7.67 -0.09 19.39
C GLY A 91 6.16 -0.35 19.28
N GLY A 92 5.76 -1.30 18.43
CA GLY A 92 4.37 -1.64 18.18
C GLY A 92 3.80 -2.63 19.20
N ASN A 93 2.48 -2.81 19.14
CA ASN A 93 1.79 -3.88 19.85
C ASN A 93 1.64 -5.10 18.94
N PHE A 94 1.72 -6.29 19.53
CA PHE A 94 1.54 -7.54 18.80
C PHE A 94 0.37 -8.33 19.37
N ALA A 95 -0.41 -8.91 18.48
CA ALA A 95 -1.45 -9.86 18.83
C ALA A 95 -1.55 -10.94 17.75
N THR A 96 -2.21 -12.04 18.06
CA THR A 96 -2.73 -12.96 17.05
C THR A 96 -3.99 -12.39 16.39
N ALA A 97 -4.41 -12.97 15.26
CA ALA A 97 -5.62 -12.53 14.56
C ALA A 97 -6.92 -12.70 15.37
N ASP A 98 -6.93 -13.59 16.38
CA ASP A 98 -8.04 -13.71 17.34
C ASP A 98 -8.00 -12.68 18.48
N GLY A 99 -6.98 -11.80 18.50
CA GLY A 99 -6.81 -10.74 19.49
C GLY A 99 -6.00 -11.13 20.71
N THR A 100 -5.44 -12.35 20.79
CA THR A 100 -4.57 -12.74 21.91
C THR A 100 -3.27 -11.92 21.89
N PRO A 101 -2.95 -11.16 22.95
CA PRO A 101 -1.72 -10.37 23.00
C PRO A 101 -0.47 -11.24 22.90
N LEU A 102 0.55 -10.74 22.21
CA LEU A 102 1.86 -11.35 22.07
C LEU A 102 2.96 -10.40 22.57
N SER A 103 4.03 -10.94 23.14
CA SER A 103 5.27 -10.18 23.29
C SER A 103 5.97 -10.04 21.93
N ALA A 104 6.91 -9.10 21.82
CA ALA A 104 7.71 -8.95 20.60
C ALA A 104 8.52 -10.21 20.28
N GLU A 105 9.02 -10.91 21.31
CA GLU A 105 9.76 -12.17 21.18
C GLU A 105 8.85 -13.29 20.67
N ALA A 106 7.64 -13.42 21.23
CA ALA A 106 6.66 -14.42 20.79
C ALA A 106 6.20 -14.17 19.34
N ALA A 107 5.95 -12.91 18.98
CA ALA A 107 5.63 -12.52 17.61
C ALA A 107 6.80 -12.83 16.66
N THR A 108 8.02 -12.48 17.05
CA THR A 108 9.24 -12.79 16.28
C THR A 108 9.40 -14.29 16.07
N GLN A 109 9.19 -15.10 17.11
CA GLN A 109 9.30 -16.55 16.99
C GLN A 109 8.27 -17.13 16.01
N ARG A 110 7.01 -16.69 16.08
CA ARG A 110 5.98 -17.15 15.13
C ARG A 110 6.33 -16.81 13.68
N VAL A 111 6.84 -15.61 13.43
CA VAL A 111 7.28 -15.21 12.09
C VAL A 111 8.46 -16.07 11.62
N LYS A 112 9.41 -16.43 12.50
CA LYS A 112 10.47 -17.40 12.18
C LYS A 112 9.90 -18.77 11.79
N ASP A 113 8.86 -19.19 12.48
CA ASP A 113 8.17 -20.46 12.23
C ASP A 113 7.27 -20.39 10.98
N GLY A 114 7.26 -19.26 10.28
CA GLY A 114 6.60 -19.07 8.99
C GLY A 114 5.23 -18.41 9.04
N ALA A 115 4.81 -17.88 10.20
CA ALA A 115 3.59 -17.09 10.30
C ALA A 115 3.71 -15.81 9.46
N THR A 116 2.66 -15.49 8.72
CA THR A 116 2.56 -14.21 8.02
C THR A 116 2.33 -13.07 9.01
N LEU A 117 2.89 -11.91 8.69
CA LEU A 117 2.71 -10.68 9.46
C LEU A 117 1.67 -9.78 8.77
N LEU A 118 0.64 -9.39 9.50
CA LEU A 118 -0.27 -8.31 9.12
C LEU A 118 0.12 -7.04 9.85
N VAL A 119 0.16 -5.91 9.15
CA VAL A 119 0.55 -4.61 9.72
C VAL A 119 -0.58 -3.61 9.54
N THR A 120 -0.89 -2.88 10.60
CA THR A 120 -1.91 -1.81 10.57
C THR A 120 -1.49 -0.69 9.63
N ALA A 121 -2.41 -0.21 8.79
CA ALA A 121 -2.13 0.89 7.88
C ALA A 121 -2.20 2.27 8.55
N ASP A 122 -2.77 2.41 9.75
CA ASP A 122 -2.95 3.71 10.41
C ASP A 122 -2.50 3.73 11.88
N GLY A 123 -1.78 2.70 12.32
CA GLY A 123 -1.34 2.56 13.72
C GLY A 123 -2.46 2.23 14.70
N LYS A 124 -3.68 1.97 14.23
CA LYS A 124 -4.83 1.60 15.09
C LYS A 124 -5.09 0.10 15.05
N PRO A 125 -5.74 -0.49 16.07
CA PRO A 125 -6.14 -1.88 16.04
C PRO A 125 -6.91 -2.24 14.76
N VAL A 126 -6.58 -3.39 14.16
CA VAL A 126 -7.27 -3.89 12.97
C VAL A 126 -8.69 -4.30 13.37
N ASP A 127 -9.68 -3.86 12.59
CA ASP A 127 -11.07 -4.29 12.77
C ASP A 127 -11.19 -5.81 12.63
N ALA A 128 -11.90 -6.44 13.57
CA ALA A 128 -12.04 -7.90 13.62
C ALA A 128 -12.66 -8.48 12.34
N GLY A 129 -13.45 -7.71 11.59
CA GLY A 129 -13.99 -8.13 10.30
C GLY A 129 -12.91 -8.35 9.23
N TRP A 130 -11.79 -7.61 9.24
CA TRP A 130 -10.62 -7.91 8.40
C TRP A 130 -9.93 -9.19 8.86
N LEU A 131 -9.80 -9.39 10.17
CA LEU A 131 -9.08 -10.54 10.74
C LEU A 131 -9.82 -11.87 10.55
N ARG A 132 -11.13 -11.85 10.23
CA ARG A 132 -11.89 -13.06 9.91
C ARG A 132 -11.33 -13.83 8.71
N THR A 133 -10.63 -13.17 7.80
CA THR A 133 -10.11 -13.78 6.56
C THR A 133 -8.82 -14.55 6.75
N VAL A 134 -8.22 -14.46 7.94
CA VAL A 134 -6.94 -15.10 8.24
C VAL A 134 -7.08 -16.15 9.33
N HIS A 135 -6.11 -17.06 9.39
CA HIS A 135 -5.97 -18.04 10.44
C HIS A 135 -5.56 -17.38 11.75
N GLY A 136 -6.03 -17.96 12.87
CA GLY A 136 -5.82 -17.40 14.21
C GLY A 136 -4.35 -17.30 14.64
N ASP A 137 -3.46 -18.07 14.02
CA ASP A 137 -2.02 -18.05 14.31
C ASP A 137 -1.27 -16.87 13.66
N THR A 138 -1.90 -16.17 12.71
CA THR A 138 -1.38 -14.98 12.04
C THR A 138 -0.98 -13.90 13.04
N VAL A 139 0.20 -13.31 12.86
CA VAL A 139 0.70 -12.21 13.71
C VAL A 139 0.18 -10.88 13.18
N VAL A 140 -0.43 -10.09 14.04
CA VAL A 140 -0.89 -8.73 13.77
C VAL A 140 -0.01 -7.75 14.54
N MET A 141 0.64 -6.83 13.83
CA MET A 141 1.43 -5.74 14.40
C MET A 141 0.70 -4.41 14.22
N THR A 142 0.43 -3.75 15.34
CA THR A 142 -0.08 -2.38 15.39
C THR A 142 1.08 -1.43 15.64
N ALA A 143 1.45 -0.65 14.63
CA ALA A 143 2.57 0.29 14.69
C ALA A 143 2.32 1.52 13.82
N ASP A 144 2.83 2.66 14.27
CA ASP A 144 2.75 3.93 13.54
C ASP A 144 3.76 3.98 12.36
N GLY A 145 3.45 4.80 11.36
CA GLY A 145 4.38 5.12 10.27
C GLY A 145 4.52 4.06 9.17
N LEU A 146 3.73 2.98 9.21
CA LEU A 146 3.76 1.91 8.20
C LEU A 146 2.62 1.96 7.18
N GLY A 147 1.72 2.94 7.27
CA GLY A 147 0.57 3.08 6.36
C GLY A 147 0.92 3.27 4.89
N GLU A 148 1.97 4.04 4.66
CA GLU A 148 2.50 4.38 3.33
C GLU A 148 3.74 3.55 2.98
N ALA A 149 4.06 2.54 3.79
CA ALA A 149 5.21 1.68 3.56
C ALA A 149 5.00 0.82 2.31
N TYR A 150 6.01 0.81 1.44
CA TYR A 150 6.14 -0.11 0.33
C TYR A 150 7.15 -1.20 0.70
N PHE A 151 6.63 -2.38 1.05
CA PHE A 151 7.45 -3.51 1.48
C PHE A 151 8.30 -4.07 0.33
N VAL A 152 9.57 -4.33 0.61
CA VAL A 152 10.53 -4.79 -0.39
C VAL A 152 10.26 -6.25 -0.79
N CYS A 153 10.44 -6.56 -2.07
CA CYS A 153 10.30 -7.90 -2.66
C CYS A 153 11.35 -8.11 -3.78
N GLY A 154 11.47 -9.34 -4.27
CA GLY A 154 12.15 -9.66 -5.53
C GLY A 154 13.57 -10.20 -5.41
N HIS A 155 14.04 -10.53 -4.20
CA HIS A 155 15.32 -11.22 -4.00
C HIS A 155 15.26 -12.11 -2.75
N ASP A 156 15.93 -13.26 -2.76
CA ASP A 156 16.04 -14.12 -1.57
C ASP A 156 16.68 -13.32 -0.41
N PRO A 157 16.18 -13.41 0.84
CA PRO A 157 15.12 -14.30 1.34
C PRO A 157 13.68 -13.80 1.15
N TYR A 158 13.46 -12.65 0.51
CA TYR A 158 12.13 -12.05 0.35
C TYR A 158 11.31 -12.71 -0.77
N PRO A 159 9.97 -12.58 -0.72
CA PRO A 159 9.12 -13.09 -1.78
C PRO A 159 9.47 -12.55 -3.16
N SER A 160 9.23 -13.37 -4.17
CA SER A 160 9.47 -13.01 -5.58
C SER A 160 8.44 -12.02 -6.16
N THR A 161 7.29 -11.86 -5.48
CA THR A 161 6.21 -10.95 -5.86
C THR A 161 6.04 -9.83 -4.83
N PRO A 162 5.48 -8.67 -5.23
CA PRO A 162 5.02 -7.64 -4.30
C PRO A 162 4.00 -8.21 -3.32
N SER A 163 3.89 -7.55 -2.17
CA SER A 163 2.83 -7.84 -1.23
C SER A 163 1.46 -7.58 -1.88
N PRO A 164 0.53 -8.55 -1.82
CA PRO A 164 -0.81 -8.34 -2.31
C PRO A 164 -1.63 -7.49 -1.33
N ARG A 165 -2.80 -7.03 -1.76
CA ARG A 165 -3.68 -6.19 -0.95
C ARG A 165 -4.90 -6.97 -0.49
N LEU A 166 -5.22 -6.92 0.80
CA LEU A 166 -6.53 -7.33 1.28
C LEU A 166 -7.55 -6.23 0.97
N VAL A 167 -8.67 -6.59 0.35
CA VAL A 167 -9.69 -5.66 -0.10
C VAL A 167 -11.07 -6.23 0.17
N LEU A 168 -12.00 -5.41 0.67
CA LEU A 168 -13.42 -5.73 0.68
C LEU A 168 -14.04 -5.33 -0.66
N LEU A 169 -14.51 -6.31 -1.43
CA LEU A 169 -15.28 -6.07 -2.66
C LEU A 169 -16.72 -6.48 -2.42
N ALA A 170 -17.64 -5.70 -2.99
CA ALA A 170 -19.07 -5.98 -2.97
C ALA A 170 -19.74 -5.32 -4.18
N ALA A 171 -20.93 -5.79 -4.54
CA ALA A 171 -21.77 -5.10 -5.49
C ALA A 171 -22.22 -3.73 -4.97
N ASP A 172 -22.30 -2.74 -5.86
CA ASP A 172 -22.91 -1.45 -5.58
C ASP A 172 -24.46 -1.52 -5.68
N ASP A 173 -25.11 -0.37 -5.62
CA ASP A 173 -26.58 -0.23 -5.74
C ASP A 173 -27.13 -0.68 -7.09
N LYS A 174 -26.27 -0.85 -8.11
CA LYS A 174 -26.61 -1.37 -9.43
C LYS A 174 -26.32 -2.85 -9.59
N GLY A 175 -25.81 -3.51 -8.54
CA GLY A 175 -25.41 -4.91 -8.60
C GLY A 175 -24.04 -5.14 -9.24
N GLU A 176 -23.25 -4.08 -9.46
CA GLU A 176 -21.94 -4.17 -10.10
C GLU A 176 -20.81 -4.15 -9.07
N VAL A 177 -19.84 -5.05 -9.22
CA VAL A 177 -18.59 -4.99 -8.43
C VAL A 177 -17.67 -4.01 -9.14
N ARG A 178 -17.54 -2.78 -8.62
CA ARG A 178 -16.70 -1.73 -9.22
C ARG A 178 -15.41 -1.54 -8.42
N VAL A 179 -14.27 -1.56 -9.11
CA VAL A 179 -12.94 -1.44 -8.48
C VAL A 179 -12.21 -0.20 -8.97
N PRO A 180 -11.44 0.48 -8.10
CA PRO A 180 -10.49 1.49 -8.55
C PRO A 180 -9.48 0.85 -9.49
N VAL A 181 -9.09 1.59 -10.51
CA VAL A 181 -8.11 1.16 -11.51
C VAL A 181 -7.07 2.25 -11.66
N ASN A 182 -5.86 1.88 -12.07
CA ASN A 182 -4.90 2.88 -12.47
C ASN A 182 -5.29 3.43 -13.85
N PRO A 183 -5.63 4.72 -13.99
CA PRO A 183 -6.03 5.30 -15.29
C PRO A 183 -4.85 5.40 -16.26
N ASN A 184 -3.63 5.29 -15.75
CA ASN A 184 -2.41 5.24 -16.53
C ASN A 184 -1.68 3.94 -16.19
N PRO A 185 -2.23 2.76 -16.58
CA PRO A 185 -1.49 1.52 -16.48
C PRO A 185 -0.30 1.73 -17.39
N ASN A 186 0.87 1.98 -16.81
CA ASN A 186 1.99 2.53 -17.53
C ASN A 186 2.48 1.47 -18.53
N VAL A 187 1.93 1.47 -19.75
CA VAL A 187 2.16 0.46 -20.78
C VAL A 187 3.64 0.41 -21.21
N ASN A 188 4.39 1.46 -20.86
CA ASN A 188 5.81 1.64 -21.18
C ASN A 188 6.74 1.59 -19.95
N GLY A 189 6.19 1.39 -18.76
CA GLY A 189 6.94 1.29 -17.51
C GLY A 189 6.99 -0.15 -17.04
N VAL A 190 7.74 -0.99 -17.76
CA VAL A 190 8.08 -2.34 -17.29
C VAL A 190 8.83 -2.18 -15.97
N TYR A 191 8.14 -2.46 -14.88
CA TYR A 191 8.75 -2.76 -13.60
C TYR A 191 8.34 -4.18 -13.27
N TYR A 192 9.33 -5.04 -13.05
CA TYR A 192 9.46 -6.05 -12.00
C TYR A 192 10.57 -7.01 -12.48
N GLY A 193 11.78 -6.89 -11.90
CA GLY A 193 12.95 -7.69 -12.29
C GLY A 193 14.27 -6.91 -12.49
N GLY A 194 14.49 -5.78 -11.82
CA GLY A 194 15.83 -5.17 -11.75
C GLY A 194 16.16 -4.05 -12.74
N LYS A 195 15.23 -3.58 -13.58
CA LYS A 195 15.44 -2.35 -14.37
C LYS A 195 14.27 -1.39 -14.31
N ALA A 196 14.56 -0.22 -13.75
CA ALA A 196 13.73 0.97 -13.73
C ALA A 196 14.08 1.86 -14.92
N ARG A 197 13.13 2.16 -15.82
CA ARG A 197 13.29 3.25 -16.79
C ARG A 197 12.38 4.41 -16.41
N PHE A 198 12.97 5.49 -15.90
CA PHE A 198 12.28 6.77 -15.73
C PHE A 198 12.56 7.62 -16.97
N ARG A 199 11.53 7.97 -17.74
CA ARG A 199 11.66 9.01 -18.78
C ARG A 199 11.56 10.39 -18.13
N GLY A 200 12.72 10.94 -17.79
CA GLY A 200 12.98 12.37 -17.62
C GLY A 200 14.26 12.75 -18.37
N ASN A 201 14.70 14.02 -18.33
CA ASN A 201 15.91 14.50 -19.03
C ASN A 201 17.23 13.84 -18.59
N ALA A 202 17.21 12.96 -17.59
CA ALA A 202 18.32 12.10 -17.21
C ALA A 202 17.83 10.65 -17.11
N ASN A 203 18.41 9.76 -17.92
CA ASN A 203 18.18 8.32 -17.82
C ASN A 203 18.98 7.80 -16.60
N ILE A 204 18.30 7.55 -15.48
CA ILE A 204 18.90 6.82 -14.36
C ILE A 204 18.66 5.33 -14.60
N MET A 205 19.71 4.60 -14.98
CA MET A 205 19.73 3.14 -14.93
C MET A 205 20.33 2.72 -13.59
N ILE A 206 19.58 1.91 -12.84
CA ILE A 206 20.11 1.18 -11.70
C ILE A 206 20.34 -0.26 -12.21
N GLU A 207 21.59 -0.67 -12.35
CA GLU A 207 21.95 -2.02 -12.79
C GLU A 207 21.94 -3.00 -11.61
N GLY A 208 21.06 -4.00 -11.70
CA GLY A 208 21.09 -5.21 -10.90
C GLY A 208 20.74 -6.40 -11.80
N ASP A 209 21.44 -7.51 -11.62
CA ASP A 209 21.40 -8.68 -12.48
C ASP A 209 20.15 -9.53 -12.18
N ALA A 210 19.10 -9.43 -13.00
CA ALA A 210 17.92 -10.29 -12.87
C ALA A 210 17.16 -10.50 -14.21
N MET A 211 16.72 -11.75 -14.35
CA MET A 211 15.97 -12.43 -15.42
C MET A 211 15.12 -11.55 -16.36
N ILE A 212 15.46 -11.60 -17.64
CA ILE A 212 14.70 -11.05 -18.77
C ILE A 212 13.49 -11.98 -19.04
N GLY A 213 12.39 -11.77 -18.33
CA GLY A 213 11.07 -12.26 -18.73
C GLY A 213 10.50 -11.37 -19.84
N GLY A 214 10.01 -11.97 -20.93
CA GLY A 214 9.51 -11.26 -22.11
C GLY A 214 8.52 -10.14 -21.78
N ALA A 215 8.59 -9.05 -22.55
CA ALA A 215 7.69 -7.91 -22.40
C ALA A 215 6.22 -8.40 -22.38
N PRO A 216 5.43 -8.09 -21.34
CA PRO A 216 4.03 -8.47 -21.33
C PRO A 216 3.33 -7.84 -22.53
N ALA A 217 2.44 -8.63 -23.15
CA ALA A 217 1.59 -8.17 -24.24
C ALA A 217 1.00 -6.80 -23.88
N VAL A 218 1.15 -5.84 -24.79
CA VAL A 218 0.57 -4.50 -24.68
C VAL A 218 -0.87 -4.67 -24.22
N ALA A 219 -1.20 -4.15 -23.04
CA ALA A 219 -2.57 -4.17 -22.56
C ALA A 219 -3.41 -3.44 -23.63
N ASP A 220 -4.27 -4.18 -24.31
CA ASP A 220 -5.31 -3.62 -25.17
C ASP A 220 -6.01 -2.52 -24.36
N PRO A 221 -6.11 -1.27 -24.83
CA PRO A 221 -6.66 -0.18 -24.04
C PRO A 221 -8.13 -0.48 -23.72
N GLY A 222 -8.36 -1.16 -22.60
CA GLY A 222 -9.70 -1.46 -22.10
C GLY A 222 -10.48 -0.18 -21.87
N THR A 223 -11.80 -0.30 -21.79
CA THR A 223 -12.74 0.81 -21.55
C THR A 223 -12.18 1.77 -20.50
N PRO A 224 -12.14 3.09 -20.73
CA PRO A 224 -11.62 4.05 -19.76
C PRO A 224 -12.32 3.92 -18.40
N ALA A 225 -11.62 4.28 -17.33
CA ALA A 225 -12.26 4.39 -16.03
C ALA A 225 -13.39 5.43 -16.08
N GLY A 226 -14.44 5.22 -15.26
CA GLY A 226 -15.45 6.25 -15.05
C GLY A 226 -14.85 7.51 -14.44
N ALA A 227 -15.65 8.58 -14.37
CA ALA A 227 -15.24 9.84 -13.73
C ALA A 227 -14.83 9.67 -12.25
N ASP A 228 -15.27 8.58 -11.60
CA ASP A 228 -14.90 8.18 -10.24
C ASP A 228 -13.58 7.39 -10.15
N GLY A 229 -12.88 7.19 -11.27
CA GLY A 229 -11.65 6.40 -11.34
C GLY A 229 -11.87 4.90 -11.16
N LYS A 230 -13.10 4.41 -11.30
CA LYS A 230 -13.46 3.00 -11.13
C LYS A 230 -13.99 2.38 -12.42
N LYS A 231 -13.79 1.07 -12.58
CA LYS A 231 -14.39 0.25 -13.65
C LYS A 231 -15.21 -0.90 -13.04
N PRO A 232 -16.30 -1.35 -13.69
CA PRO A 232 -16.86 -2.66 -13.42
C PRO A 232 -15.78 -3.72 -13.55
N LEU A 233 -15.70 -4.64 -12.59
CA LEU A 233 -14.73 -5.73 -12.59
C LEU A 233 -14.93 -6.66 -13.81
N THR A 234 -16.15 -6.75 -14.34
CA THR A 234 -16.47 -7.46 -15.59
C THR A 234 -15.65 -6.95 -16.78
N ASP A 235 -15.38 -5.66 -16.81
CA ASP A 235 -14.70 -4.94 -17.89
C ASP A 235 -13.18 -5.04 -17.76
N LEU A 236 -12.68 -5.58 -16.64
CA LEU A 236 -11.26 -5.83 -16.41
C LEU A 236 -10.85 -7.20 -16.95
N LYS A 237 -9.61 -7.24 -17.45
CA LYS A 237 -8.89 -8.49 -17.64
C LYS A 237 -8.31 -8.92 -16.29
N PHE A 238 -8.87 -9.97 -15.71
CA PHE A 238 -8.36 -10.56 -14.48
C PHE A 238 -8.52 -12.07 -14.51
N ASP A 239 -7.61 -12.75 -13.81
CA ASP A 239 -7.74 -14.15 -13.43
C ASP A 239 -8.11 -14.20 -11.95
N ALA A 240 -8.95 -15.18 -11.59
CA ALA A 240 -9.32 -15.45 -10.21
C ALA A 240 -8.81 -16.82 -9.80
N TYR A 241 -8.25 -16.91 -8.60
CA TYR A 241 -7.72 -18.13 -8.03
C TYR A 241 -8.24 -18.31 -6.61
N ASP A 242 -8.17 -19.53 -6.09
CA ASP A 242 -8.16 -19.75 -4.64
C ASP A 242 -6.76 -19.50 -4.07
N VAL A 243 -6.63 -19.53 -2.74
CA VAL A 243 -5.34 -19.31 -2.05
C VAL A 243 -4.28 -20.38 -2.36
N THR A 244 -4.68 -21.53 -2.93
CA THR A 244 -3.77 -22.60 -3.35
C THR A 244 -3.22 -22.39 -4.76
N GLY A 245 -3.74 -21.40 -5.49
CA GLY A 245 -3.36 -21.10 -6.87
C GLY A 245 -4.18 -21.86 -7.91
N LYS A 246 -5.27 -22.52 -7.52
CA LYS A 246 -6.18 -23.15 -8.48
C LYS A 246 -7.09 -22.09 -9.09
N LEU A 247 -7.20 -22.12 -10.42
CA LEU A 247 -8.04 -21.18 -11.17
C LEU A 247 -9.53 -21.39 -10.83
N VAL A 248 -10.21 -20.29 -10.51
CA VAL A 248 -11.65 -20.19 -10.30
C VAL A 248 -12.28 -19.59 -11.57
N ASN A 249 -13.42 -20.13 -11.99
CA ASN A 249 -14.10 -19.61 -13.18
C ASN A 249 -14.48 -18.12 -13.00
N LYS A 250 -14.23 -17.28 -14.00
CA LYS A 250 -14.51 -15.83 -13.94
C LYS A 250 -15.96 -15.53 -13.56
N GLY A 251 -16.94 -16.26 -14.11
CA GLY A 251 -18.36 -16.07 -13.79
C GLY A 251 -18.66 -16.43 -12.34
N GLU A 252 -18.13 -17.55 -11.86
CA GLU A 252 -18.26 -17.96 -10.45
C GLU A 252 -17.62 -16.94 -9.50
N ALA A 253 -16.43 -16.45 -9.81
CA ALA A 253 -15.75 -15.43 -9.03
C ALA A 253 -16.57 -14.13 -8.96
N LEU A 254 -17.14 -13.68 -10.08
CA LEU A 254 -18.01 -12.51 -10.11
C LEU A 254 -19.27 -12.68 -9.26
N GLU A 255 -19.92 -13.84 -9.31
CA GLU A 255 -21.09 -14.12 -8.46
C GLU A 255 -20.74 -14.11 -6.96
N ARG A 256 -19.61 -14.73 -6.58
CA ARG A 256 -19.10 -14.68 -5.20
C ARG A 256 -18.82 -13.24 -4.75
N LEU A 257 -18.20 -12.44 -5.62
CA LEU A 257 -17.87 -11.04 -5.34
C LEU A 257 -19.10 -10.13 -5.24
N LYS A 258 -20.16 -10.40 -6.01
CA LYS A 258 -21.44 -9.69 -5.90
C LYS A 258 -22.10 -9.90 -4.54
N ALA A 259 -21.99 -11.10 -3.97
CA ALA A 259 -22.44 -11.38 -2.61
C ALA A 259 -21.63 -10.61 -1.53
N GLY A 260 -20.48 -10.05 -1.93
CA GLY A 260 -19.57 -9.36 -1.04
C GLY A 260 -18.59 -10.32 -0.38
N GLY A 261 -17.39 -9.83 -0.13
CA GLY A 261 -16.37 -10.60 0.57
C GLY A 261 -14.99 -9.96 0.45
N MET A 262 -14.09 -10.43 1.29
CA MET A 262 -12.70 -10.03 1.29
C MET A 262 -11.94 -10.85 0.26
N VAL A 263 -11.07 -10.17 -0.47
CA VAL A 263 -10.22 -10.77 -1.49
C VAL A 263 -8.79 -10.26 -1.40
N ILE A 264 -7.90 -11.06 -1.97
CA ILE A 264 -6.50 -10.70 -2.17
C ILE A 264 -6.34 -10.18 -3.58
N VAL A 265 -5.87 -8.95 -3.72
CA VAL A 265 -5.63 -8.30 -5.01
C VAL A 265 -4.13 -8.25 -5.30
N ALA A 266 -3.72 -8.85 -6.41
CA ALA A 266 -2.37 -8.80 -6.94
C ALA A 266 -2.35 -8.00 -8.24
N GLY A 267 -1.68 -6.86 -8.22
CA GLY A 267 -1.64 -5.95 -9.37
C GLY A 267 -0.66 -6.39 -10.45
N ASP A 268 0.40 -7.11 -10.13
CA ASP A 268 1.57 -7.23 -11.02
C ASP A 268 1.51 -8.40 -12.03
N TYR A 269 0.30 -8.85 -12.38
CA TYR A 269 0.04 -9.99 -13.27
C TYR A 269 0.59 -11.34 -12.79
N ARG A 270 1.08 -11.41 -11.55
CA ARG A 270 1.64 -12.63 -10.97
C ARG A 270 0.77 -13.08 -9.81
N PHE A 271 0.58 -14.40 -9.71
CA PHE A 271 -0.02 -14.98 -8.51
C PHE A 271 0.91 -14.70 -7.31
N PRO A 272 0.41 -14.21 -6.17
CA PRO A 272 1.23 -13.91 -5.02
C PRO A 272 2.06 -15.10 -4.54
N ASP A 273 3.26 -14.83 -4.06
CA ASP A 273 4.10 -15.81 -3.39
C ASP A 273 3.32 -16.50 -2.25
N ALA A 274 3.50 -17.82 -2.13
CA ALA A 274 2.80 -18.64 -1.15
C ALA A 274 2.98 -18.13 0.30
N ASN A 275 4.10 -17.48 0.63
CA ASN A 275 4.33 -16.94 1.97
C ASN A 275 3.38 -15.80 2.35
N TYR A 276 2.83 -15.07 1.37
CA TYR A 276 1.76 -14.11 1.63
C TYR A 276 0.41 -14.81 1.89
N LEU A 277 0.17 -15.93 1.23
CA LEU A 277 -1.13 -16.58 1.18
C LEU A 277 -1.40 -17.53 2.36
N LYS A 278 -0.34 -18.02 3.02
CA LYS A 278 -0.42 -18.95 4.18
C LYS A 278 -1.34 -18.49 5.30
N ALA A 279 -1.50 -17.18 5.50
CA ALA A 279 -2.38 -16.63 6.52
C ALA A 279 -3.86 -16.78 6.18
N PHE A 280 -4.22 -16.83 4.90
CA PHE A 280 -5.59 -16.63 4.48
C PHE A 280 -6.34 -17.94 4.42
N ARG A 281 -7.61 -17.90 4.83
CA ARG A 281 -8.50 -19.06 4.74
C ARG A 281 -8.65 -19.52 3.29
N ASP A 282 -8.94 -20.81 3.12
CA ASP A 282 -9.11 -21.45 1.82
C ASP A 282 -10.24 -20.87 0.95
N ASP A 283 -11.21 -20.19 1.56
CA ASP A 283 -12.36 -19.61 0.86
C ASP A 283 -12.11 -18.21 0.28
N VAL A 284 -10.95 -17.60 0.58
CA VAL A 284 -10.60 -16.26 0.09
C VAL A 284 -10.18 -16.34 -1.38
N LEU A 285 -10.75 -15.45 -2.21
CA LEU A 285 -10.37 -15.35 -3.62
C LEU A 285 -9.11 -14.48 -3.78
N VAL A 286 -8.26 -14.87 -4.72
CA VAL A 286 -7.11 -14.09 -5.20
C VAL A 286 -7.40 -13.57 -6.61
N ILE A 287 -7.47 -12.26 -6.76
CA ILE A 287 -7.70 -11.57 -8.03
C ILE A 287 -6.36 -11.04 -8.55
N VAL A 288 -5.96 -11.49 -9.73
CA VAL A 288 -4.72 -11.07 -10.40
C VAL A 288 -5.08 -10.22 -11.61
N SER A 289 -4.65 -8.96 -11.65
CA SER A 289 -4.93 -8.06 -12.78
C SER A 289 -3.91 -6.93 -12.89
N PRO A 290 -3.36 -6.65 -14.10
CA PRO A 290 -2.37 -5.61 -14.34
C PRO A 290 -2.94 -4.20 -14.17
N GLU A 291 -4.27 -4.05 -14.25
CA GLU A 291 -4.97 -2.76 -14.09
C GLU A 291 -5.12 -2.35 -12.63
N LEU A 292 -4.80 -3.24 -11.69
CA LEU A 292 -4.89 -3.04 -10.24
C LEU A 292 -3.53 -2.70 -9.60
N VAL A 293 -2.53 -2.29 -10.40
CA VAL A 293 -1.25 -1.75 -9.92
C VAL A 293 -1.37 -0.27 -9.62
N PHE A 294 -1.11 0.11 -8.37
CA PHE A 294 -1.05 1.52 -7.96
C PHE A 294 0.36 1.95 -7.62
N GLN A 295 0.69 3.21 -7.89
CA GLN A 295 2.02 3.76 -7.63
C GLN A 295 2.37 3.72 -6.14
N PRO A 296 3.62 3.39 -5.78
CA PRO A 296 4.12 3.54 -4.41
C PRO A 296 3.94 4.98 -3.90
N GLY A 297 3.68 5.13 -2.60
CA GLY A 297 3.48 6.43 -1.96
C GLY A 297 2.16 7.13 -2.29
N GLN A 298 1.29 6.52 -3.10
CA GLN A 298 -0.10 6.96 -3.23
C GLN A 298 -0.97 6.27 -2.17
N PRO A 299 -1.99 6.97 -1.62
CA PRO A 299 -2.98 6.33 -0.76
C PRO A 299 -3.56 5.09 -1.43
N ASN A 300 -3.84 4.04 -0.65
CA ASN A 300 -4.48 2.86 -1.19
C ASN A 300 -5.91 3.24 -1.64
N PRO A 301 -6.25 3.11 -2.93
CA PRO A 301 -7.56 3.55 -3.40
C PRO A 301 -8.70 2.62 -2.97
N PHE A 302 -8.37 1.46 -2.38
CA PHE A 302 -9.33 0.57 -1.73
C PHE A 302 -9.62 0.97 -0.29
N ASP A 303 -8.73 1.75 0.35
CA ASP A 303 -9.02 2.24 1.69
C ASP A 303 -10.15 3.26 1.58
N ARG A 304 -11.13 3.16 2.48
CA ARG A 304 -12.13 4.23 2.60
C ARG A 304 -11.39 5.52 2.88
N ALA A 305 -11.73 6.58 2.16
CA ALA A 305 -11.23 7.91 2.48
C ALA A 305 -11.50 8.15 3.96
N THR A 306 -10.43 8.21 4.75
CA THR A 306 -10.57 8.63 6.14
C THR A 306 -11.17 10.01 6.08
N ALA A 307 -12.30 10.21 6.76
CA ALA A 307 -12.85 11.54 6.91
C ALA A 307 -11.69 12.42 7.37
N LYS A 308 -11.33 13.44 6.56
CA LYS A 308 -10.24 14.35 6.91
C LYS A 308 -10.50 14.74 8.36
N PRO A 309 -9.52 14.57 9.29
CA PRO A 309 -9.71 14.99 10.66
C PRO A 309 -10.31 16.37 10.60
N GLY A 310 -11.53 16.53 11.13
CA GLY A 310 -12.23 17.81 11.07
C GLY A 310 -11.23 18.85 11.51
N ALA A 311 -11.03 19.90 10.68
CA ALA A 311 -10.03 20.93 10.94
C ALA A 311 -10.07 21.23 12.44
N PRO A 312 -8.95 21.09 13.18
CA PRO A 312 -8.95 21.20 14.62
C PRO A 312 -9.73 22.46 14.96
N ALA A 313 -10.82 22.30 15.72
CA ALA A 313 -11.73 23.39 16.04
C ALA A 313 -10.88 24.59 16.41
N ALA A 314 -11.01 25.68 15.65
CA ALA A 314 -10.12 26.83 15.76
C ALA A 314 -9.97 27.13 17.24
N LYS A 315 -8.75 27.00 17.77
CA LYS A 315 -8.48 27.34 19.16
C LYS A 315 -9.05 28.75 19.35
N PRO A 316 -9.90 28.99 20.38
CA PRO A 316 -10.44 30.32 20.60
C PRO A 316 -9.27 31.30 20.57
N VAL A 317 -9.35 32.27 19.67
CA VAL A 317 -8.34 33.32 19.52
C VAL A 317 -8.17 33.91 20.92
N PRO A 318 -6.97 33.87 21.52
CA PRO A 318 -6.74 34.54 22.78
C PRO A 318 -7.14 35.99 22.58
N VAL A 319 -8.13 36.46 23.34
CA VAL A 319 -8.47 37.88 23.38
C VAL A 319 -7.18 38.60 23.73
N ALA A 320 -6.66 39.40 22.79
CA ALA A 320 -5.41 40.11 22.97
C ALA A 320 -5.52 40.96 24.24
N GLN A 321 -4.82 40.55 25.30
CA GLN A 321 -4.62 41.43 26.44
C GLN A 321 -3.78 42.61 25.94
N PRO A 322 -4.16 43.86 26.27
CA PRO A 322 -3.40 45.03 25.88
C PRO A 322 -1.96 44.88 26.38
N ALA A 323 -1.01 44.97 25.45
CA ALA A 323 0.41 44.89 25.76
C ALA A 323 0.77 46.00 26.75
N ILE A 324 1.27 45.62 27.93
CA ILE A 324 1.96 46.55 28.82
C ILE A 324 3.22 47.01 28.08
N GLN A 325 3.26 48.28 27.68
CA GLN A 325 4.46 48.91 27.13
C GLN A 325 5.50 48.98 28.24
N ILE A 326 6.46 48.07 28.22
CA ILE A 326 7.68 48.17 29.04
C ILE A 326 8.65 49.05 28.27
N ALA A 327 9.05 50.17 28.87
CA ALA A 327 10.05 51.07 28.32
C ALA A 327 11.38 50.34 28.06
N PRO A 328 12.08 50.63 26.95
CA PRO A 328 13.32 49.94 26.61
C PRO A 328 14.42 50.24 27.64
N ALA A 329 15.01 49.18 28.18
CA ALA A 329 16.23 49.26 28.97
C ALA A 329 17.41 49.63 28.06
N ILE A 330 18.17 50.64 28.49
CA ILE A 330 19.36 51.15 27.81
C ILE A 330 20.43 50.05 27.78
N ALA A 331 20.80 49.60 26.57
CA ALA A 331 21.85 48.61 26.38
C ALA A 331 23.25 49.24 26.57
N ALA A 332 24.08 48.59 27.39
CA ALA A 332 25.49 48.93 27.54
C ALA A 332 26.30 48.57 26.27
N PRO A 333 27.38 49.30 25.96
CA PRO A 333 28.15 49.10 24.73
C PRO A 333 28.91 47.77 24.71
N ALA A 334 28.84 47.09 23.56
CA ALA A 334 29.52 45.84 23.28
C ALA A 334 31.04 46.02 23.09
N VAL A 335 31.83 45.19 23.79
CA VAL A 335 33.28 45.08 23.63
C VAL A 335 33.59 44.21 22.40
N ILE A 336 34.18 44.81 21.37
CA ILE A 336 34.67 44.12 20.17
C ILE A 336 35.99 43.42 20.51
N LYS A 337 36.00 42.09 20.58
CA LYS A 337 37.24 41.30 20.60
C LYS A 337 37.71 41.04 19.16
N ARG A 338 38.88 41.57 18.83
CA ARG A 338 39.65 41.28 17.60
C ARG A 338 40.04 39.80 17.58
N VAL A 339 39.67 39.08 16.52
CA VAL A 339 40.23 37.76 16.18
C VAL A 339 41.47 37.99 15.32
N GLN A 340 42.63 37.54 15.80
CA GLN A 340 43.84 37.45 14.98
C GLN A 340 43.81 36.16 14.16
N VAL A 341 43.96 36.28 12.85
CA VAL A 341 44.16 35.17 11.92
C VAL A 341 45.66 34.87 11.88
N GLN A 342 46.06 33.68 12.32
CA GLN A 342 47.40 33.14 12.07
C GLN A 342 47.41 32.46 10.70
N GLN A 343 48.24 32.96 9.78
CA GLN A 343 48.66 32.24 8.60
C GLN A 343 49.56 31.07 9.01
N ILE A 344 49.25 29.88 8.51
CA ILE A 344 50.16 28.73 8.55
C ILE A 344 50.77 28.63 7.15
N GLU A 345 52.05 28.93 7.04
CA GLU A 345 52.90 28.47 5.95
C GLU A 345 53.51 27.12 6.33
N LYS A 346 53.35 26.13 5.45
CA LYS A 346 54.39 25.19 5.02
C LYS A 346 53.91 24.36 3.84
#